data_AF-A0AAW0GSQ1-F1
#
_entry.id   AF-A0AAW0GSQ1-F1
#
_cell.length_a   1.000
_cell.length_b   1.000
_cell.length_c   1.000
_cell.angle_alpha   90.00
_cell.angle_beta   90.00
_cell.angle_gamma   90.00
#
_symmetry.space_group_name_H-M   'P 1'
#
loop_
_entity.id
_entity.type
_entity.pdbx_description
1 polymer ?
#
loop_
_entity_poly.entity_id
_entity_poly.type
_entity_poly.pdbx_seq_one_letter_code
_entity_poly.pdbx_strand_id
1 'polypeptide(L)'
;MQTEPLDDHDPLDVEKTASIPHSVELSSKLHDHDPYEVTLDKEIDPRNLPAWRKWLAVLVINAGAICVSSSSSMAAFAQPAIAAEWHVSMEVTVLGVSLFTIGLGAGPFLVGAIAELVGQRPIYLGSYFLLWVFTWPVAFTDSIAVYMIFRFLGGIAGSAFLSIGGGTISDLFTPDQVATPMASYVVATFIGPNFGPLFTGFIAEVRSSKSTLSRSIPISL
;
A
#
# COMPACT_ATOMS: atom_id res chain seq x y z
N MET A 1 24.55 -3.89 -71.51
CA MET A 1 25.84 -4.53 -71.15
C MET A 1 26.19 -3.99 -69.77
N GLN A 2 25.66 -4.61 -68.70
CA GLN A 2 26.38 -5.57 -67.83
C GLN A 2 27.15 -4.76 -66.75
N THR A 3 26.90 -4.80 -65.44
CA THR A 3 26.50 -5.87 -64.50
C THR A 3 26.21 -5.28 -63.09
N GLU A 4 25.16 -5.75 -62.41
CA GLU A 4 25.23 -6.20 -61.00
C GLU A 4 25.69 -7.68 -61.00
N PRO A 5 26.06 -8.40 -59.91
CA PRO A 5 25.80 -8.18 -58.45
C PRO A 5 26.96 -8.65 -57.50
N LEU A 6 26.62 -8.86 -56.20
CA LEU A 6 27.24 -9.77 -55.19
C LEU A 6 28.44 -9.26 -54.39
N ASP A 7 28.60 -9.46 -53.08
CA ASP A 7 27.80 -10.01 -51.98
C ASP A 7 28.63 -9.80 -50.69
N ASP A 8 27.94 -9.68 -49.55
CA ASP A 8 28.35 -10.01 -48.18
C ASP A 8 29.78 -9.80 -47.64
N HIS A 9 29.90 -8.87 -46.68
CA HIS A 9 30.33 -9.22 -45.31
C HIS A 9 30.17 -8.04 -44.33
N ASP A 10 29.16 -8.14 -43.45
CA ASP A 10 29.19 -7.61 -42.06
C ASP A 10 30.12 -8.54 -41.23
N PRO A 11 30.57 -8.26 -39.98
CA PRO A 11 30.29 -7.13 -39.10
C PRO A 11 31.49 -6.63 -38.23
N LEU A 12 31.20 -5.63 -37.39
CA LEU A 12 31.87 -5.28 -36.12
C LEU A 12 33.10 -4.35 -36.11
N ASP A 13 33.03 -3.49 -35.09
CA ASP A 13 34.08 -2.78 -34.37
C ASP A 13 34.53 -1.43 -34.97
N VAL A 14 34.13 -0.27 -34.42
CA VAL A 14 34.35 0.31 -33.08
C VAL A 14 35.13 1.61 -33.30
N GLU A 15 34.71 2.66 -32.60
CA GLU A 15 35.49 3.87 -32.30
C GLU A 15 35.50 5.00 -33.34
N LYS A 16 34.57 5.96 -33.19
CA LYS A 16 34.95 7.36 -32.91
C LYS A 16 33.79 8.22 -32.37
N THR A 17 33.54 8.10 -31.08
CA THR A 17 32.97 9.20 -30.29
C THR A 17 33.99 10.32 -30.20
N ALA A 18 33.74 11.47 -30.83
CA ALA A 18 34.31 12.77 -30.43
C ALA A 18 33.73 13.91 -31.29
N SER A 19 32.75 14.65 -30.75
CA SER A 19 32.69 16.13 -30.74
C SER A 19 31.27 16.67 -30.59
N ILE A 20 30.78 16.80 -29.36
CA ILE A 20 29.82 17.87 -29.02
C ILE A 20 30.25 18.50 -27.69
N PRO A 21 30.99 19.62 -27.71
CA PRO A 21 30.95 20.49 -26.54
C PRO A 21 30.95 21.97 -26.95
N HIS A 22 29.81 22.65 -26.80
CA HIS A 22 29.78 24.05 -26.31
C HIS A 22 28.37 24.65 -26.17
N SER A 23 27.32 24.08 -26.78
CA SER A 23 25.96 24.62 -26.68
C SER A 23 25.19 24.20 -25.42
N VAL A 24 25.62 23.12 -24.74
CA VAL A 24 24.92 22.57 -23.57
C VAL A 24 25.31 23.28 -22.26
N GLU A 25 26.54 23.80 -22.14
CA GLU A 25 26.98 24.49 -20.92
C GLU A 25 26.43 25.92 -20.77
N LEU A 26 26.06 26.60 -21.86
CA LEU A 26 25.50 27.95 -21.76
C LEU A 26 24.02 27.95 -21.32
N SER A 27 23.31 26.85 -21.56
CA SER A 27 21.92 26.67 -21.12
C SER A 27 21.80 26.33 -19.63
N SER A 28 22.86 25.86 -18.98
CA SER A 28 22.82 25.49 -17.55
C SER A 28 23.05 26.66 -16.60
N LYS A 29 23.58 27.80 -17.09
CA LYS A 29 23.86 29.01 -16.30
C LYS A 29 22.80 30.12 -16.43
N LEU A 30 21.67 29.86 -17.08
CA LEU A 30 20.55 30.79 -17.23
C LEU A 30 19.22 30.20 -16.75
N HIS A 31 19.21 29.33 -15.73
CA HIS A 31 18.03 29.22 -14.88
C HIS A 31 18.08 30.34 -13.84
N ASP A 32 17.92 31.55 -14.36
CA ASP A 32 17.39 32.67 -13.60
C ASP A 32 15.97 32.28 -13.19
N HIS A 33 15.65 32.55 -11.93
CA HIS A 33 14.46 32.12 -11.20
C HIS A 33 13.21 32.05 -12.08
N ASP A 34 12.61 30.85 -12.24
CA ASP A 34 11.44 30.68 -13.09
C ASP A 34 10.32 31.60 -12.55
N PRO A 35 9.75 32.54 -13.35
CA PRO A 35 8.80 33.55 -12.86
C PRO A 35 7.49 32.98 -12.29
N TYR A 36 7.27 31.68 -12.51
CA TYR A 36 6.10 30.93 -12.08
C TYR A 36 6.42 29.89 -11.01
N GLU A 37 7.66 29.82 -10.52
CA GLU A 37 8.03 28.95 -9.40
C GLU A 37 7.47 29.54 -8.10
N VAL A 38 6.26 29.08 -7.75
CA VAL A 38 5.64 29.37 -6.45
C VAL A 38 6.40 28.57 -5.40
N THR A 39 7.47 29.17 -4.87
CA THR A 39 8.16 28.64 -3.70
C THR A 39 7.28 28.90 -2.47
N LEU A 40 6.95 27.84 -1.73
CA LEU A 40 6.29 27.98 -0.43
C LEU A 40 7.27 28.64 0.55
N ASP A 41 6.78 29.54 1.41
CA ASP A 41 7.60 30.15 2.46
C ASP A 41 8.32 29.07 3.29
N LYS A 42 9.60 29.31 3.63
CA LYS A 42 10.48 28.35 4.34
C LYS A 42 9.93 27.86 5.69
N GLU A 43 8.95 28.56 6.28
CA GLU A 43 8.26 28.16 7.52
C GLU A 43 7.06 27.21 7.27
N ILE A 44 6.50 27.19 6.06
CA ILE A 44 5.33 26.37 5.70
C ILE A 44 5.76 25.15 4.86
N ASP A 45 6.97 25.17 4.28
CA ASP A 45 7.48 24.06 3.48
C ASP A 45 7.62 22.76 4.32
N PRO A 46 6.83 21.70 4.04
CA PRO A 46 6.95 20.40 4.72
C PRO A 46 8.33 19.76 4.55
N ARG A 47 9.13 20.23 3.58
CA ARG A 47 10.52 19.80 3.38
C ARG A 47 11.48 20.34 4.42
N ASN A 48 11.13 21.35 5.21
CA ASN A 48 11.99 21.90 6.27
C ASN A 48 11.77 21.24 7.65
N LEU A 49 10.94 20.19 7.72
CA LEU A 49 10.70 19.46 8.96
C LEU A 49 11.95 18.70 9.44
N PRO A 50 12.16 18.57 10.77
CA PRO A 50 13.27 17.80 11.29
C PRO A 50 13.16 16.33 10.87
N ALA A 51 14.29 15.72 10.52
CA ALA A 51 14.33 14.39 9.92
C ALA A 51 13.55 13.33 10.71
N TRP A 52 13.59 13.37 12.05
CA TRP A 52 12.85 12.43 12.90
C TRP A 52 11.33 12.50 12.72
N ARG A 53 10.76 13.69 12.43
CA ARG A 53 9.32 13.84 12.18
C ARG A 53 8.93 13.30 10.81
N LYS A 54 9.79 13.49 9.81
CA LYS A 54 9.58 12.92 8.46
C LYS A 54 9.59 11.40 8.51
N TRP A 55 10.60 10.82 9.18
CA TRP A 55 10.68 9.37 9.38
C TRP A 55 9.53 8.82 10.22
N LEU A 56 9.08 9.55 11.25
CA LEU A 56 7.89 9.14 12.01
C LEU A 56 6.63 9.12 11.13
N ALA A 57 6.45 10.12 10.26
CA ALA A 57 5.33 10.13 9.31
C ALA A 57 5.40 8.93 8.34
N VAL A 58 6.57 8.65 7.77
CA VAL A 58 6.81 7.46 6.92
C VAL A 58 6.49 6.18 7.69
N LEU A 59 6.92 6.05 8.94
CA LEU A 59 6.64 4.88 9.77
C LEU A 59 5.14 4.68 10.02
N VAL A 60 4.38 5.76 10.28
CA VAL A 60 2.93 5.69 10.47
C VAL A 60 2.23 5.27 9.17
N ILE A 61 2.64 5.82 8.02
CA ILE A 61 2.11 5.44 6.71
C ILE A 61 2.41 3.97 6.41
N ASN A 62 3.65 3.53 6.63
CA ASN A 62 4.08 2.14 6.44
C ASN A 62 3.29 1.19 7.35
N ALA A 63 3.11 1.54 8.63
CA ALA A 63 2.33 0.75 9.57
C ALA A 63 0.87 0.61 9.14
N GLY A 64 0.26 1.69 8.64
CA GLY A 64 -1.09 1.67 8.05
C GLY A 64 -1.17 0.77 6.82
N ALA A 65 -0.25 0.90 5.88
CA ALA A 65 -0.20 0.08 4.66
C ALA A 65 0.01 -1.42 4.96
N ILE A 66 0.88 -1.74 5.94
CA ILE A 66 1.05 -3.10 6.46
C ILE A 66 -0.27 -3.59 7.05
N CYS A 67 -0.90 -2.82 7.94
CA CYS A 67 -2.15 -3.23 8.60
C CYS A 67 -3.27 -3.53 7.60
N VAL A 68 -3.47 -2.67 6.60
CA VAL A 68 -4.49 -2.85 5.55
C VAL A 68 -4.19 -4.08 4.69
N SER A 69 -2.94 -4.21 4.24
CA SER A 69 -2.52 -5.34 3.42
C SER A 69 -2.58 -6.67 4.17
N SER A 70 -2.15 -6.69 5.44
CA SER A 70 -2.29 -7.84 6.33
C SER A 70 -3.75 -8.20 6.55
N SER A 71 -4.63 -7.24 6.79
CA SER A 71 -6.07 -7.48 7.01
C SER A 71 -6.73 -8.18 5.82
N SER A 72 -6.40 -7.76 4.60
CA SER A 72 -6.88 -8.42 3.37
C SER A 72 -6.42 -9.88 3.28
N SER A 73 -5.14 -10.12 3.59
CA SER A 73 -4.56 -11.47 3.60
C SER A 73 -5.18 -12.35 4.69
N MET A 74 -5.29 -11.86 5.92
CA MET A 74 -5.95 -12.57 7.04
C MET A 74 -7.39 -12.95 6.69
N ALA A 75 -8.12 -12.03 6.06
CA ALA A 75 -9.48 -12.26 5.60
C ALA A 75 -9.57 -13.42 4.61
N ALA A 76 -8.63 -13.52 3.67
CA ALA A 76 -8.57 -14.60 2.70
C ALA A 76 -8.27 -15.96 3.36
N PHE A 77 -7.31 -16.02 4.28
CA PHE A 77 -6.99 -17.25 5.02
C PHE A 77 -8.10 -17.68 6.00
N ALA A 78 -8.90 -16.74 6.51
CA ALA A 78 -10.01 -17.03 7.40
C ALA A 78 -11.28 -17.54 6.70
N GLN A 79 -11.38 -17.42 5.36
CA GLN A 79 -12.56 -17.83 4.58
C GLN A 79 -13.10 -19.23 4.91
N PRO A 80 -12.29 -20.32 4.91
CA PRO A 80 -12.81 -21.66 5.20
C PRO A 80 -13.33 -21.80 6.63
N ALA A 81 -12.72 -21.12 7.61
CA ALA A 81 -13.21 -21.13 8.99
C ALA A 81 -14.55 -20.40 9.12
N ILE A 82 -14.70 -19.26 8.45
CA ILE A 82 -15.93 -18.46 8.43
C ILE A 82 -17.06 -19.22 7.72
N ALA A 83 -16.76 -19.90 6.60
CA ALA A 83 -17.73 -20.72 5.88
C ALA A 83 -18.27 -21.87 6.75
N ALA A 84 -17.39 -22.52 7.51
CA ALA A 84 -17.76 -23.59 8.42
C ALA A 84 -18.56 -23.11 9.64
N GLU A 85 -18.23 -21.94 10.20
CA GLU A 85 -18.88 -21.39 11.40
C GLU A 85 -20.30 -20.87 11.13
N TRP A 86 -20.53 -20.22 9.99
CA TRP A 86 -21.84 -19.70 9.62
C TRP A 86 -22.63 -20.60 8.66
N HIS A 87 -22.11 -21.79 8.33
CA HIS A 87 -22.73 -22.75 7.41
C HIS A 87 -23.10 -22.12 6.05
N VAL A 88 -22.25 -21.24 5.52
CA VAL A 88 -22.44 -20.56 4.24
C VAL A 88 -21.52 -21.12 3.16
N SER A 89 -21.91 -20.95 1.90
CA SER A 89 -21.11 -21.40 0.76
C SER A 89 -19.80 -20.61 0.64
N MET A 90 -18.75 -21.24 0.08
CA MET A 90 -17.44 -20.63 -0.06
C MET A 90 -17.49 -19.34 -0.89
N GLU A 91 -18.34 -19.29 -1.92
CA GLU A 91 -18.55 -18.13 -2.78
C GLU A 91 -18.96 -16.90 -1.98
N VAL A 92 -19.80 -17.07 -0.95
CA VAL A 92 -20.26 -15.98 -0.08
C VAL A 92 -19.10 -15.42 0.74
N THR A 93 -18.18 -16.26 1.21
CA THR A 93 -16.99 -15.80 1.92
C THR A 93 -15.98 -15.11 1.01
N VAL A 94 -15.83 -15.60 -0.23
CA VAL A 94 -15.00 -14.95 -1.27
C VAL A 94 -15.54 -13.56 -1.59
N LEU A 95 -16.87 -13.42 -1.73
CA LEU A 95 -17.51 -12.12 -1.93
C LEU A 95 -17.14 -11.11 -0.82
N GLY A 96 -17.03 -11.55 0.42
CA GLY A 96 -16.60 -10.69 1.53
C GLY A 96 -15.17 -10.14 1.36
N VAL A 97 -14.24 -10.93 0.81
CA VAL A 97 -12.87 -10.49 0.49
C VAL A 97 -12.87 -9.59 -0.74
N SER A 98 -13.63 -9.94 -1.77
CA SER A 98 -13.77 -9.12 -2.99
C SER A 98 -14.36 -7.74 -2.68
N LEU A 99 -15.38 -7.65 -1.81
CA LEU A 99 -15.96 -6.37 -1.38
C LEU A 99 -14.94 -5.50 -0.66
N PHE A 100 -14.04 -6.08 0.15
CA PHE A 100 -12.95 -5.32 0.77
C PHE A 100 -12.02 -4.72 -0.30
N THR A 101 -11.63 -5.50 -1.31
CA THR A 101 -10.80 -5.03 -2.43
C THR A 101 -11.51 -3.98 -3.28
N ILE A 102 -12.82 -4.13 -3.54
CA ILE A 102 -13.64 -3.12 -4.23
C ILE A 102 -13.68 -1.83 -3.41
N GLY A 103 -13.87 -1.93 -2.09
CA GLY A 103 -13.81 -0.79 -1.19
C GLY A 103 -12.44 -0.09 -1.22
N LEU A 104 -11.35 -0.85 -1.28
CA LEU A 104 -10.00 -0.30 -1.44
C LEU A 104 -9.80 0.43 -2.77
N GLY A 105 -10.42 -0.03 -3.86
CA GLY A 105 -10.37 0.62 -5.17
C GLY A 105 -11.31 1.82 -5.29
N ALA A 106 -12.46 1.79 -4.62
CA ALA A 106 -13.46 2.86 -4.64
C ALA A 106 -13.13 4.00 -3.64
N GLY A 107 -12.46 3.69 -2.55
CA GLY A 107 -12.14 4.66 -1.50
C GLY A 107 -11.29 5.85 -1.95
N PRO A 108 -10.27 5.70 -2.83
CA PRO A 108 -9.45 6.81 -3.32
C PRO A 108 -10.26 7.93 -3.99
N PHE A 109 -11.39 7.60 -4.63
CA PHE A 109 -12.25 8.59 -5.26
C PHE A 109 -12.85 9.57 -4.26
N LEU A 110 -13.21 9.10 -3.05
CA LEU A 110 -13.69 9.99 -1.98
C LEU A 110 -12.52 10.59 -1.20
N VAL A 111 -11.59 9.76 -0.76
CA VAL A 111 -10.53 10.17 0.18
C VAL A 111 -9.54 11.11 -0.50
N GLY A 112 -9.24 10.93 -1.79
CA GLY A 112 -8.35 11.82 -2.56
C GLY A 112 -8.88 13.26 -2.60
N ALA A 113 -10.14 13.45 -3.01
CA ALA A 113 -10.75 14.77 -3.05
C ALA A 113 -10.82 15.44 -1.66
N ILE A 114 -11.13 14.65 -0.62
CA ILE A 114 -11.18 15.16 0.75
C ILE A 114 -9.76 15.55 1.24
N ALA A 115 -8.72 14.86 0.78
CA ALA A 115 -7.32 15.12 1.15
C ALA A 115 -6.77 16.44 0.65
N GLU A 116 -7.22 16.88 -0.51
CA GLU A 116 -6.87 18.19 -1.04
C GLU A 116 -7.52 19.31 -0.22
N LEU A 117 -8.75 19.11 0.27
CA LEU A 117 -9.51 20.13 1.00
C LEU A 117 -9.16 20.23 2.49
N VAL A 118 -8.96 19.09 3.16
CA VAL A 118 -8.81 18.98 4.62
C VAL A 118 -7.34 18.81 5.03
N GLY A 119 -6.49 18.45 4.07
CA GLY A 119 -5.08 18.12 4.30
C GLY A 119 -4.86 16.65 4.67
N GLN A 120 -3.64 16.17 4.45
CA GLN A 120 -3.31 14.75 4.52
C GLN A 120 -3.29 14.20 5.97
N ARG A 121 -2.80 14.98 6.94
CA ARG A 121 -2.64 14.54 8.34
C ARG A 121 -3.94 14.10 9.05
N PRO A 122 -5.04 14.89 9.06
CA PRO A 122 -6.28 14.49 9.72
C PRO A 122 -6.91 13.25 9.07
N ILE A 123 -6.69 13.04 7.77
CA ILE A 123 -7.21 11.89 7.04
C ILE A 123 -6.54 10.61 7.47
N TYR A 124 -5.22 10.60 7.66
CA TYR A 124 -4.56 9.41 8.20
C TYR A 124 -5.10 9.01 9.58
N LEU A 125 -5.32 9.98 10.47
CA LEU A 125 -5.92 9.71 11.79
C LEU A 125 -7.37 9.22 11.66
N GLY A 126 -8.18 9.88 10.84
CA GLY A 126 -9.57 9.52 10.60
C GLY A 126 -9.70 8.12 10.01
N SER A 127 -8.91 7.80 8.99
CA SER A 127 -8.85 6.48 8.37
C SER A 127 -8.36 5.40 9.32
N TYR A 128 -7.36 5.68 10.15
CA TYR A 128 -6.90 4.74 11.17
C TYR A 128 -8.01 4.44 12.18
N PHE A 129 -8.69 5.49 12.66
CA PHE A 129 -9.78 5.37 13.60
C PHE A 129 -10.98 4.62 13.00
N LEU A 130 -11.38 4.96 11.77
CA LEU A 130 -12.45 4.28 11.04
C LEU A 130 -12.12 2.80 10.80
N LEU A 131 -10.88 2.49 10.41
CA LEU A 131 -10.44 1.12 10.22
C LEU A 131 -10.51 0.33 11.53
N TRP A 132 -10.08 0.93 12.65
CA TRP A 132 -10.19 0.32 13.97
C TRP A 132 -11.65 0.10 14.37
N VAL A 133 -12.50 1.11 14.22
CA VAL A 133 -13.94 1.05 14.53
C VAL A 133 -14.67 0.02 13.68
N PHE A 134 -14.39 -0.09 12.39
CA PHE A 134 -15.04 -1.07 11.51
C PHE A 134 -14.52 -2.50 11.70
N THR A 135 -13.30 -2.65 12.23
CA THR A 135 -12.74 -3.98 12.52
C THR A 135 -13.38 -4.60 13.77
N TRP A 136 -13.82 -3.81 14.74
CA TRP A 136 -14.48 -4.30 15.96
C TRP A 136 -15.77 -5.11 15.68
N PRO A 137 -16.77 -4.58 14.94
CA PRO A 137 -18.01 -5.30 14.63
C PRO A 137 -17.78 -6.61 13.87
N VAL A 138 -16.74 -6.67 13.03
CA VAL A 138 -16.38 -7.89 12.29
C VAL A 138 -16.04 -9.05 13.22
N ALA A 139 -15.53 -8.78 14.43
CA ALA A 139 -15.18 -9.80 15.41
C ALA A 139 -16.38 -10.28 16.27
N PHE A 140 -17.43 -9.46 16.40
CA PHE A 140 -18.57 -9.72 17.28
C PHE A 140 -19.89 -10.01 16.55
N THR A 141 -19.90 -9.94 15.22
CA THR A 141 -21.11 -10.17 14.43
C THR A 141 -21.36 -11.65 14.19
N ASP A 142 -22.59 -12.11 14.41
CA ASP A 142 -23.06 -13.44 14.00
C ASP A 142 -23.77 -13.43 12.62
N SER A 143 -23.85 -12.25 11.98
CA SER A 143 -24.49 -12.08 10.68
C SER A 143 -23.47 -11.87 9.56
N ILE A 144 -23.58 -12.69 8.51
CA ILE A 144 -22.76 -12.59 7.29
C ILE A 144 -22.97 -11.27 6.55
N ALA A 145 -24.20 -10.73 6.53
CA ALA A 145 -24.48 -9.47 5.84
C ALA A 145 -23.77 -8.29 6.53
N VAL A 146 -23.79 -8.28 7.85
CA VAL A 146 -23.10 -7.29 8.67
C VAL A 146 -21.58 -7.39 8.46
N TYR A 147 -21.03 -8.61 8.45
CA TYR A 147 -19.63 -8.86 8.11
C TYR A 147 -19.24 -8.28 6.74
N MET A 148 -20.08 -8.47 5.71
CA MET A 148 -19.82 -7.94 4.36
C MET A 148 -19.81 -6.41 4.32
N ILE A 149 -20.79 -5.76 4.97
CA ILE A 149 -20.89 -4.30 5.01
C ILE A 149 -19.68 -3.70 5.71
N PHE A 150 -19.32 -4.22 6.90
CA PHE A 150 -18.16 -3.72 7.62
C PHE A 150 -16.84 -4.01 6.90
N ARG A 151 -16.74 -5.11 6.14
CA ARG A 151 -15.58 -5.34 5.25
C ARG A 151 -15.50 -4.31 4.14
N PHE A 152 -16.60 -4.00 3.48
CA PHE A 152 -16.61 -2.95 2.45
C PHE A 152 -16.20 -1.58 3.03
N LEU A 153 -16.79 -1.19 4.16
CA LEU A 153 -16.48 0.07 4.84
C LEU A 153 -15.03 0.11 5.36
N GLY A 154 -14.53 -1.01 5.90
CA GLY A 154 -13.14 -1.15 6.33
C GLY A 154 -12.16 -1.03 5.16
N GLY A 155 -12.51 -1.56 3.99
CA GLY A 155 -11.74 -1.38 2.75
C GLY A 155 -11.68 0.09 2.33
N ILE A 156 -12.81 0.79 2.33
CA ILE A 156 -12.84 2.24 2.03
C ILE A 156 -11.96 3.02 3.02
N ALA A 157 -12.08 2.75 4.32
CA ALA A 157 -11.26 3.41 5.33
C ALA A 157 -9.75 3.16 5.14
N GLY A 158 -9.38 1.91 4.81
CA GLY A 158 -7.99 1.51 4.57
C GLY A 158 -7.38 2.06 3.27
N SER A 159 -8.20 2.40 2.29
CA SER A 159 -7.74 2.89 0.98
C SER A 159 -6.88 4.17 1.06
N ALA A 160 -7.15 5.00 2.06
CA ALA A 160 -6.45 6.26 2.27
C ALA A 160 -4.95 6.09 2.43
N PHE A 161 -4.52 5.04 3.16
CA PHE A 161 -3.10 4.77 3.39
C PHE A 161 -2.38 4.39 2.10
N LEU A 162 -3.03 3.60 1.25
CA LEU A 162 -2.43 3.16 -0.01
C LEU A 162 -2.41 4.27 -1.05
N SER A 163 -3.48 5.06 -1.13
CA SER A 163 -3.63 6.09 -2.16
C SER A 163 -2.87 7.38 -1.85
N ILE A 164 -2.91 7.85 -0.61
CA ILE A 164 -2.29 9.13 -0.23
C ILE A 164 -0.84 8.91 0.22
N GLY A 165 -0.52 7.71 0.71
CA GLY A 165 0.79 7.37 1.29
C GLY A 165 1.97 7.74 0.40
N GLY A 166 1.94 7.34 -0.88
CA GLY A 166 3.02 7.66 -1.83
C GLY A 166 3.13 9.16 -2.15
N GLY A 167 2.00 9.87 -2.22
CA GLY A 167 1.95 11.31 -2.44
C GLY A 167 2.55 12.07 -1.25
N THR A 168 2.14 11.72 -0.03
CA THR A 168 2.69 12.32 1.20
C THR A 168 4.20 12.12 1.34
N ILE A 169 4.72 10.93 1.00
CA ILE A 169 6.16 10.68 1.03
C ILE A 169 6.88 11.56 0.00
N SER A 170 6.28 11.76 -1.17
CA SER A 170 6.83 12.62 -2.22
C SER A 170 6.80 14.11 -1.85
N ASP A 171 5.80 14.54 -1.08
CA ASP A 171 5.68 15.91 -0.59
C ASP A 171 6.66 16.22 0.56
N LEU A 172 7.02 15.22 1.37
CA LEU A 172 7.90 15.37 2.56
C LEU A 172 9.41 15.42 2.24
N PHE A 173 9.82 14.84 1.11
CA PHE A 173 11.23 14.67 0.75
C PHE A 173 11.56 15.39 -0.56
N THR A 174 12.80 15.87 -0.68
CA THR A 174 13.29 16.39 -1.95
C THR A 174 13.48 15.25 -2.96
N PRO A 175 13.45 15.53 -4.28
CA PRO A 175 13.62 14.51 -5.32
C PRO A 175 14.85 13.62 -5.13
N ASP A 176 15.94 14.17 -4.59
CA ASP A 176 17.18 13.41 -4.33
C ASP A 176 17.07 12.43 -3.15
N GLN A 177 16.15 12.67 -2.22
CA GLN A 177 16.02 11.92 -0.96
C GLN A 177 14.75 11.07 -0.89
N VAL A 178 13.80 11.24 -1.82
CA VAL A 178 12.50 10.54 -1.80
C VAL A 178 12.62 9.04 -2.10
N ALA A 179 13.66 8.62 -2.80
CA ALA A 179 13.83 7.23 -3.22
C ALA A 179 13.91 6.26 -2.03
N THR A 180 14.66 6.60 -0.98
CA THR A 180 14.82 5.75 0.21
C THR A 180 13.51 5.53 0.99
N PRO A 181 12.76 6.57 1.40
CA PRO A 181 11.49 6.38 2.10
C PRO A 181 10.43 5.74 1.19
N MET A 182 10.40 6.05 -0.11
CA MET A 182 9.49 5.40 -1.04
C MET A 182 9.78 3.90 -1.19
N ALA A 183 11.06 3.51 -1.28
CA ALA A 183 11.45 2.10 -1.28
C ALA A 183 11.02 1.39 0.02
N SER A 184 11.15 2.05 1.17
CA SER A 184 10.70 1.50 2.45
C SER A 184 9.18 1.25 2.48
N TYR A 185 8.41 2.14 1.86
CA TYR A 185 6.94 2.03 1.76
C TYR A 185 6.51 0.88 0.85
N VAL A 186 7.20 0.70 -0.28
CA VAL A 186 6.97 -0.43 -1.17
C VAL A 186 7.28 -1.75 -0.45
N VAL A 187 8.45 -1.84 0.21
CA VAL A 187 8.84 -3.02 0.99
C VAL A 187 7.82 -3.32 2.10
N ALA A 188 7.35 -2.29 2.82
CA ALA A 188 6.33 -2.45 3.84
C ALA A 188 5.03 -3.05 3.27
N THR A 189 4.58 -2.56 2.11
CA THR A 189 3.37 -3.05 1.44
C THR A 189 3.51 -4.51 0.99
N PHE A 190 4.69 -4.93 0.54
CA PHE A 190 4.95 -6.33 0.20
C PHE A 190 5.07 -7.24 1.42
N ILE A 191 5.62 -6.75 2.52
CA ILE A 191 5.73 -7.52 3.76
C ILE A 191 4.34 -7.72 4.40
N GLY A 192 3.44 -6.74 4.31
CA GLY A 192 2.11 -6.79 4.92
C GLY A 192 1.32 -8.10 4.70
N PRO A 193 1.12 -8.57 3.46
CA PRO A 193 0.40 -9.81 3.18
C PRO A 193 1.04 -11.07 3.79
N ASN A 194 2.36 -11.07 4.04
CA ASN A 194 3.06 -12.20 4.65
C ASN A 194 2.70 -12.38 6.13
N PHE A 195 2.42 -11.28 6.83
CA PHE A 195 1.96 -11.34 8.21
C PHE A 195 0.57 -11.98 8.37
N GLY A 196 -0.28 -11.88 7.34
CA GLY A 196 -1.65 -12.41 7.41
C GLY A 196 -1.71 -13.90 7.78
N PRO A 197 -1.15 -14.80 6.96
CA PRO A 197 -1.14 -16.23 7.23
C PRO A 197 -0.38 -16.60 8.51
N LEU A 198 0.65 -15.84 8.89
CA LEU A 198 1.37 -16.08 10.14
C LEU A 198 0.45 -15.94 11.36
N PHE A 199 -0.34 -14.86 11.41
CA PHE A 199 -1.29 -14.63 12.50
C PHE A 199 -2.48 -15.60 12.45
N THR A 200 -3.09 -15.79 11.28
CA THR A 200 -4.26 -16.69 11.16
C THR A 200 -3.89 -18.15 11.40
N GLY A 201 -2.71 -18.58 10.97
CA GLY A 201 -2.19 -19.93 11.19
C GLY A 201 -1.93 -20.22 12.67
N PHE A 202 -1.31 -19.27 13.39
CA PHE A 202 -1.10 -19.41 14.83
C PHE A 202 -2.42 -19.53 15.60
N ILE A 203 -3.43 -18.73 15.23
CA ILE A 203 -4.77 -18.79 15.85
C ILE A 203 -5.45 -20.13 15.59
N ALA A 204 -5.35 -20.64 14.35
CA ALA A 204 -5.91 -21.94 13.98
C ALA A 204 -5.27 -23.09 14.77
N GLU A 205 -3.95 -23.08 14.91
CA GLU A 205 -3.20 -24.09 15.68
C GLU A 205 -3.59 -24.08 17.17
N VAL A 206 -3.68 -22.90 17.77
CA VAL A 206 -4.11 -22.76 19.17
C VAL A 206 -5.53 -23.29 19.39
N ARG A 207 -6.45 -23.07 18.44
CA ARG A 207 -7.82 -23.62 18.50
C ARG A 207 -7.82 -25.14 18.35
N SER A 208 -7.01 -25.67 17.42
CA SER A 208 -6.84 -27.12 17.20
C SER A 208 -6.31 -27.84 18.44
N SER A 209 -5.25 -27.30 19.06
CA SER A 209 -4.63 -27.85 20.26
C SER A 209 -5.63 -27.94 21.43
N LYS A 210 -6.41 -26.88 21.68
CA LYS A 210 -7.46 -26.90 22.72
C LYS A 210 -8.57 -27.92 22.43
N SER A 211 -8.99 -28.05 21.18
CA SER A 211 -10.02 -29.02 20.79
C SER A 211 -9.55 -30.47 20.93
N THR A 212 -8.26 -30.71 20.70
CA THR A 212 -7.63 -32.04 20.80
C THR A 212 -7.42 -32.44 22.26
N LEU A 213 -6.98 -31.50 23.11
CA LEU A 213 -6.84 -31.72 24.56
C LEU A 213 -8.20 -31.99 25.23
N SER A 214 -9.26 -31.28 24.82
CA SER A 214 -10.62 -31.53 25.33
C SER A 214 -11.18 -32.90 24.92
N ARG A 215 -10.72 -33.48 23.80
CA ARG A 215 -11.14 -34.82 23.34
C ARG A 215 -10.35 -35.96 23.95
N SER A 216 -9.18 -35.70 24.53
CA SER A 216 -8.24 -36.73 25.02
C SER A 216 -8.28 -36.96 26.53
N ILE A 217 -9.19 -36.29 27.25
CA ILE A 217 -9.54 -36.63 28.65
C ILE A 217 -10.80 -37.50 28.61
N PRO A 218 -10.67 -38.85 28.56
CA PRO A 218 -11.82 -39.71 28.81
C PRO A 218 -12.25 -39.49 30.26
N ILE A 219 -13.43 -38.90 30.44
CA ILE A 219 -14.12 -38.86 31.73
C ILE A 219 -14.54 -40.30 32.03
N SER A 220 -13.66 -41.06 32.70
CA SER A 220 -14.02 -42.29 33.40
C SER A 220 -14.52 -41.88 34.78
N LEU A 221 -15.84 -41.80 34.94
CA LEU A 221 -16.53 -41.74 36.22
C LEU A 221 -17.48 -42.93 36.30
#